data_AF-A0A1D2WB45-F1
#
_entry.id   AF-A0A1D2WB45-F1
#
_cell.length_a   1.000
_cell.length_b   1.000
_cell.length_c   1.000
_cell.angle_alpha   90.00
_cell.angle_beta   90.00
_cell.angle_gamma   90.00
#
_symmetry.space_group_name_H-M   'P 1'
#
loop_
_entity.id
_entity.type
_entity.pdbx_description
1 polymer ?
#
loop_
_entity_poly.entity_id
_entity_poly.type
_entity_poly.pdbx_seq_one_letter_code
_entity_poly.pdbx_strand_id
1 'polypeptide(L)'
;MSAAGGGPAGADVSASKTIALGVIGGLVGIYLAPFLGPVFGALTASLGAVAAIIWGADAIRRVASYGLGTGVPSIGYMSLAIGIIGSLAGIAGVALFGSSLALAGPVLGFVIAMIVGAIVALVARKIVKMKIPVLVPCTTEIAGASALSVIGFSVAIAGSLSMAVIQTSVISTGFIALLFILNTMAVQHPFNACLGPNEKQTRTLKLAASTGFISMAVVGLIALLASGNSWVAIVPIIGTLAWLVSVKAFIDASTEDAASVAWSGMPKEEEL
;
A
#
# COMPACT_ATOMS: atom_id res chain seq x y z
N MET A 1 1.44 -17.58 29.52
CA MET A 1 1.58 -16.11 29.60
C MET A 1 0.59 -15.51 28.63
N SER A 2 -0.41 -14.79 29.14
CA SER A 2 -1.43 -14.12 28.31
C SER A 2 -0.76 -12.90 27.67
N ALA A 3 -0.69 -12.86 26.34
CA ALA A 3 -0.29 -11.66 25.62
C ALA A 3 -1.31 -10.56 25.96
N ALA A 4 -0.93 -9.66 26.86
CA ALA A 4 -1.65 -8.42 27.06
C ALA A 4 -1.54 -7.64 25.75
N GLY A 5 -2.62 -7.65 24.97
CA GLY A 5 -2.75 -6.78 23.80
C GLY A 5 -2.76 -5.34 24.31
N GLY A 6 -1.59 -4.71 24.34
CA GLY A 6 -1.46 -3.28 24.52
C GLY A 6 -2.30 -2.59 23.45
N GLY A 7 -3.09 -1.60 23.86
CA GLY A 7 -3.75 -0.71 22.92
C GLY A 7 -2.73 -0.07 21.97
N PRO A 8 -3.18 0.57 20.87
CA PRO A 8 -2.27 1.15 19.91
C PRO A 8 -1.28 2.11 20.61
N ALA A 9 0.02 1.88 20.42
CA ALA A 9 1.05 2.87 20.71
C ALA A 9 0.64 4.20 20.04
N GLY A 10 0.89 5.31 20.73
CA GLY A 10 0.41 6.65 20.36
C GLY A 10 0.56 6.95 18.87
N ALA A 11 -0.47 7.51 18.25
CA ALA A 11 -0.44 7.90 16.85
C ALA A 11 0.15 9.32 16.69
N ASP A 12 1.42 9.42 16.30
CA ASP A 12 2.10 10.66 15.90
C ASP A 12 1.40 11.36 14.71
N VAL A 13 0.78 10.58 13.83
CA VAL A 13 0.07 11.04 12.63
C VAL A 13 -1.37 10.52 12.66
N SER A 14 -2.33 11.44 12.56
CA SER A 14 -3.76 11.10 12.52
C SER A 14 -4.10 10.22 11.32
N ALA A 15 -4.92 9.18 11.51
CA ALA A 15 -5.37 8.28 10.45
C ALA A 15 -6.04 9.02 9.27
N SER A 16 -6.71 10.15 9.53
CA SER A 16 -7.34 10.95 8.46
C SER A 16 -6.31 11.54 7.48
N LYS A 17 -5.09 11.86 7.95
CA LYS A 17 -4.00 12.36 7.09
C LYS A 17 -3.42 11.24 6.23
N THR A 18 -3.24 10.04 6.78
CA THR A 18 -2.74 8.88 6.01
C THR A 18 -3.77 8.43 4.99
N ILE A 19 -5.07 8.39 5.35
CA ILE A 19 -6.18 8.16 4.41
C ILE A 19 -6.19 9.21 3.30
N ALA A 20 -6.13 10.51 3.64
CA ALA A 20 -6.14 11.58 2.65
C ALA A 20 -4.94 11.47 1.70
N LEU A 21 -3.75 11.18 2.22
CA LEU A 21 -2.56 10.95 1.41
C LEU A 21 -2.76 9.78 0.43
N GLY A 22 -3.26 8.64 0.92
CA GLY A 22 -3.45 7.45 0.09
C GLY A 22 -4.56 7.59 -0.94
N VAL A 23 -5.72 8.09 -0.55
CA VAL A 23 -6.90 8.20 -1.44
C VAL A 23 -6.70 9.34 -2.43
N ILE A 24 -6.39 10.55 -1.96
CA ILE A 24 -6.24 11.71 -2.84
C ILE A 24 -4.96 11.57 -3.66
N GLY A 25 -3.83 11.27 -3.02
CA GLY A 25 -2.55 11.08 -3.71
C GLY A 25 -2.59 9.91 -4.69
N GLY A 26 -3.20 8.79 -4.31
CA GLY A 26 -3.40 7.62 -5.18
C GLY A 26 -4.25 7.94 -6.40
N LEU A 27 -5.46 8.49 -6.20
CA LEU A 27 -6.36 8.81 -7.31
C LEU A 27 -5.78 9.91 -8.21
N VAL A 28 -5.25 11.00 -7.65
CA VAL A 28 -4.63 12.08 -8.44
C VAL A 28 -3.46 11.54 -9.25
N GLY A 29 -2.57 10.74 -8.65
CA GLY A 29 -1.44 10.13 -9.35
C GLY A 29 -1.87 9.25 -10.51
N ILE A 30 -2.91 8.42 -10.31
CA ILE A 30 -3.46 7.55 -11.36
C ILE A 30 -4.13 8.38 -12.47
N TYR A 31 -4.93 9.39 -12.11
CA TYR A 31 -5.69 10.19 -13.07
C TYR A 31 -4.86 11.18 -13.86
N LEU A 32 -3.72 11.61 -13.34
CA LEU A 32 -2.79 12.46 -14.10
C LEU A 32 -2.07 11.67 -15.21
N ALA A 33 -2.01 10.34 -15.09
CA ALA A 33 -1.22 9.51 -16.00
C ALA A 33 -1.57 9.65 -17.49
N PRO A 34 -2.85 9.64 -17.91
CA PRO A 34 -3.22 9.82 -19.32
C PRO A 34 -2.90 11.21 -19.88
N PHE A 35 -2.85 12.24 -19.03
CA PHE A 35 -2.66 13.64 -19.47
C PHE A 35 -1.19 14.05 -19.59
N LEU A 36 -0.29 13.39 -18.85
CA LEU A 36 1.13 13.73 -18.78
C LEU A 36 2.00 12.92 -19.75
N GLY A 37 1.38 12.08 -20.57
CA GLY A 37 2.07 11.20 -21.51
C GLY A 37 2.79 10.02 -20.84
N PRO A 38 3.47 9.15 -21.62
CA PRO A 38 3.97 7.87 -21.11
C PRO A 38 5.01 7.98 -20.00
N VAL A 39 5.88 8.99 -20.05
CA VAL A 39 7.00 9.15 -19.11
C VAL A 39 6.54 9.71 -17.77
N PHE A 40 5.96 10.92 -17.78
CA PHE A 40 5.47 11.56 -16.56
C PHE A 40 4.20 10.91 -16.01
N GLY A 41 3.42 10.25 -16.88
CA GLY A 41 2.28 9.47 -16.45
C GLY A 41 2.67 8.23 -15.65
N ALA A 42 3.69 7.48 -16.09
CA ALA A 42 4.20 6.34 -15.33
C ALA A 42 4.80 6.79 -13.98
N LEU A 43 5.46 7.94 -13.95
CA LEU A 43 6.01 8.53 -12.73
C LEU A 43 4.90 8.89 -11.73
N THR A 44 3.90 9.65 -12.16
CA THR A 44 2.80 10.11 -11.29
C THR A 44 1.92 8.95 -10.79
N ALA A 45 1.63 7.97 -11.65
CA ALA A 45 0.92 6.76 -11.26
C ALA A 45 1.69 5.94 -10.20
N SER A 46 3.02 5.82 -10.36
CA SER A 46 3.87 5.12 -9.38
C SER A 46 3.93 5.86 -8.05
N LEU A 47 4.04 7.19 -8.07
CA LEU A 47 4.02 8.01 -6.84
C LEU A 47 2.65 7.91 -6.13
N GLY A 48 1.55 7.89 -6.88
CA GLY A 48 0.22 7.64 -6.34
C GLY A 48 0.11 6.27 -5.68
N ALA A 49 0.69 5.23 -6.30
CA ALA A 49 0.74 3.90 -5.70
C ALA A 49 1.55 3.86 -4.40
N VAL A 50 2.68 4.58 -4.31
CA VAL A 50 3.47 4.71 -3.07
C VAL A 50 2.65 5.41 -1.97
N ALA A 51 1.90 6.47 -2.31
CA ALA A 51 1.03 7.13 -1.34
C ALA A 51 -0.05 6.18 -0.78
N ALA A 52 -0.65 5.35 -1.65
CA ALA A 52 -1.59 4.32 -1.24
C ALA A 52 -0.94 3.25 -0.34
N ILE A 53 0.29 2.83 -0.63
CA ILE A 53 1.06 1.90 0.22
C ILE A 53 1.25 2.46 1.64
N ILE A 54 1.64 3.73 1.76
CA ILE A 54 1.84 4.39 3.07
C ILE A 54 0.55 4.38 3.89
N TRP A 55 -0.59 4.65 3.24
CA TRP A 55 -1.90 4.53 3.87
C TRP A 55 -2.21 3.10 4.31
N GLY A 56 -1.99 2.11 3.43
CA GLY A 56 -2.20 0.70 3.75
C GLY A 56 -1.35 0.22 4.93
N ALA A 57 -0.09 0.65 5.01
CA ALA A 57 0.82 0.32 6.10
C ALA A 57 0.35 0.89 7.45
N ASP A 58 -0.19 2.11 7.46
CA ASP A 58 -0.80 2.69 8.67
C ASP A 58 -2.05 1.91 9.12
N ALA A 59 -2.88 1.47 8.17
CA ALA A 59 -4.04 0.64 8.47
C ALA A 59 -3.65 -0.75 9.01
N ILE A 60 -2.59 -1.37 8.46
CA ILE A 60 -2.00 -2.61 9.01
C ILE A 60 -1.55 -2.38 10.45
N ARG A 61 -0.78 -1.33 10.71
CA ARG A 61 -0.31 -1.02 12.07
C ARG A 61 -1.48 -0.91 13.06
N ARG A 62 -2.54 -0.18 12.69
CA ARG A 62 -3.72 0.00 13.56
C ARG A 62 -4.46 -1.29 13.89
N VAL A 63 -4.56 -2.24 12.95
CA VAL A 63 -5.22 -3.52 13.24
C VAL A 63 -4.27 -4.50 13.93
N ALA A 64 -2.99 -4.44 13.60
CA ALA A 64 -1.96 -5.36 14.08
C ALA A 64 -1.48 -5.05 15.50
N SER A 65 -1.59 -3.80 15.95
CA SER A 65 -1.31 -3.40 17.33
C SER A 65 -2.16 -4.15 18.36
N TYR A 66 -3.31 -4.70 17.97
CA TYR A 66 -4.16 -5.53 18.84
C TYR A 66 -3.61 -6.96 19.07
N GLY A 67 -2.32 -7.21 18.80
CA GLY A 67 -1.67 -8.48 19.13
C GLY A 67 -2.05 -9.63 18.19
N LEU A 68 -2.12 -9.35 16.88
CA LEU A 68 -2.60 -10.30 15.88
C LEU A 68 -1.67 -11.49 15.60
N GLY A 69 -0.41 -11.45 16.06
CA GLY A 69 0.58 -12.50 15.80
C GLY A 69 0.67 -12.83 14.30
N THR A 70 0.44 -14.10 13.94
CA THR A 70 0.43 -14.57 12.55
C THR A 70 -0.75 -14.05 11.70
N GLY A 71 -1.76 -13.43 12.33
CA GLY A 71 -2.91 -12.85 11.64
C GLY A 71 -2.58 -11.57 10.84
N VAL A 72 -1.44 -10.92 11.13
CA VAL A 72 -1.02 -9.70 10.42
C VAL A 72 -0.70 -9.99 8.95
N PRO A 73 0.16 -10.99 8.62
CA PRO A 73 0.30 -11.45 7.26
C PRO A 73 -1.03 -11.81 6.59
N SER A 74 -1.87 -12.59 7.27
CA SER A 74 -3.12 -13.11 6.69
C SER A 74 -4.08 -12.00 6.25
N ILE A 75 -4.29 -10.97 7.09
CA ILE A 75 -5.16 -9.84 6.74
C ILE A 75 -4.57 -9.07 5.57
N GLY A 76 -3.26 -8.84 5.55
CA GLY A 76 -2.62 -8.11 4.47
C GLY A 76 -2.70 -8.83 3.12
N TYR A 77 -2.36 -10.13 3.06
CA TYR A 77 -2.41 -10.92 1.81
C TYR A 77 -3.84 -11.02 1.28
N MET A 78 -4.80 -11.25 2.18
CA MET A 78 -6.22 -11.32 1.83
C MET A 78 -6.74 -9.98 1.31
N SER A 79 -6.44 -8.88 2.01
CA SER A 79 -6.88 -7.53 1.61
C SER A 79 -6.26 -7.11 0.28
N LEU A 80 -5.02 -7.52 0.00
CA LEU A 80 -4.42 -7.26 -1.31
C LEU A 80 -5.05 -8.10 -2.42
N ALA A 81 -5.36 -9.37 -2.17
CA ALA A 81 -6.08 -10.19 -3.14
C ALA A 81 -7.44 -9.56 -3.47
N ILE A 82 -8.16 -9.07 -2.46
CA ILE A 82 -9.39 -8.30 -2.62
C ILE A 82 -9.13 -7.01 -3.43
N GLY A 83 -8.04 -6.30 -3.13
CA GLY A 83 -7.62 -5.12 -3.87
C GLY A 83 -7.40 -5.39 -5.36
N ILE A 84 -6.69 -6.46 -5.72
CA ILE A 84 -6.49 -6.88 -7.11
C ILE A 84 -7.83 -7.20 -7.77
N ILE A 85 -8.67 -8.02 -7.13
CA ILE A 85 -9.98 -8.37 -7.68
C ILE A 85 -10.83 -7.12 -7.91
N GLY A 86 -10.87 -6.21 -6.94
CA GLY A 86 -11.57 -4.93 -7.05
C GLY A 86 -11.03 -4.08 -8.19
N SER A 87 -9.71 -3.91 -8.28
CA SER A 87 -9.05 -3.16 -9.36
C SER A 87 -9.37 -3.71 -10.74
N LEU A 88 -9.28 -5.03 -10.93
CA LEU A 88 -9.60 -5.66 -12.20
C LEU A 88 -11.09 -5.55 -12.53
N ALA A 89 -11.98 -5.78 -11.55
CA ALA A 89 -13.42 -5.65 -11.73
C ALA A 89 -13.82 -4.21 -12.08
N GLY A 90 -13.20 -3.20 -11.46
CA GLY A 90 -13.47 -1.80 -11.73
C GLY A 90 -13.02 -1.35 -13.11
N ILE A 91 -11.78 -1.71 -13.50
CA ILE A 91 -11.25 -1.39 -14.82
C ILE A 91 -12.00 -2.16 -15.92
N ALA A 92 -12.35 -3.43 -15.70
CA ALA A 92 -13.16 -4.21 -16.63
C ALA A 92 -14.61 -3.74 -16.70
N GLY A 93 -15.18 -3.24 -15.59
CA GLY A 93 -16.55 -2.73 -15.51
C GLY A 93 -16.82 -1.57 -16.47
N VAL A 94 -15.79 -0.78 -16.81
CA VAL A 94 -15.85 0.25 -17.86
C VAL A 94 -16.36 -0.32 -19.18
N ALA A 95 -15.94 -1.53 -19.55
CA ALA A 95 -16.36 -2.16 -20.81
C ALA A 95 -17.86 -2.53 -20.80
N LEU A 96 -18.45 -2.70 -19.61
CA LEU A 96 -19.87 -3.04 -19.43
C LEU A 96 -20.77 -1.80 -19.36
N PHE A 97 -20.28 -0.70 -18.79
CA PHE A 97 -21.06 0.54 -18.59
C PHE A 97 -20.84 1.61 -19.67
N GLY A 98 -20.02 1.31 -20.68
CA GLY A 98 -19.78 2.17 -21.85
C GLY A 98 -18.47 2.96 -21.77
N SER A 99 -17.90 3.27 -22.95
CA SER A 99 -16.60 3.94 -23.11
C SER A 99 -16.54 5.35 -22.49
N SER A 100 -17.68 6.01 -22.29
CA SER A 100 -17.79 7.29 -21.58
C SER A 100 -17.42 7.18 -20.09
N LEU A 101 -17.47 5.98 -19.51
CA LEU A 101 -17.08 5.72 -18.12
C LEU A 101 -15.64 5.25 -17.95
N ALA A 102 -14.78 5.33 -18.98
CA ALA A 102 -13.39 4.88 -18.87
C ALA A 102 -12.59 5.54 -17.75
N LEU A 103 -12.88 6.81 -17.48
CA LEU A 103 -12.31 7.53 -16.34
C LEU A 103 -12.91 7.08 -15.00
N ALA A 104 -14.04 6.39 -14.94
CA ALA A 104 -14.58 5.88 -13.67
C ALA A 104 -13.87 4.61 -13.17
N GLY A 105 -13.07 3.93 -14.01
CA GLY A 105 -12.46 2.63 -13.72
C GLY A 105 -11.69 2.57 -12.39
N PRO A 106 -10.72 3.48 -12.14
CA PRO A 106 -9.97 3.48 -10.88
C PRO A 106 -10.83 3.66 -9.63
N VAL A 107 -11.80 4.58 -9.67
CA VAL A 107 -12.73 4.83 -8.55
C VAL A 107 -13.66 3.64 -8.34
N LEU A 108 -14.20 3.06 -9.41
CA LEU A 108 -15.01 1.84 -9.32
C LEU A 108 -14.21 0.70 -8.69
N GLY A 109 -12.97 0.49 -9.12
CA GLY A 109 -12.14 -0.59 -8.58
C GLY A 109 -11.82 -0.39 -7.10
N PHE A 110 -11.51 0.85 -6.71
CA PHE A 110 -11.32 1.25 -5.32
C PHE A 110 -12.57 1.00 -4.46
N VAL A 111 -13.75 1.44 -4.92
CA VAL A 111 -15.02 1.27 -4.18
C VAL A 111 -15.39 -0.21 -4.06
N ILE A 112 -15.27 -0.99 -5.14
CA ILE A 112 -15.53 -2.43 -5.11
C ILE A 112 -14.59 -3.12 -4.10
N ALA A 113 -13.29 -2.80 -4.12
CA ALA A 113 -12.33 -3.38 -3.18
C ALA A 113 -12.68 -3.05 -1.72
N MET A 114 -13.08 -1.81 -1.43
CA MET A 114 -13.53 -1.42 -0.08
C MET A 114 -14.78 -2.19 0.34
N ILE A 115 -15.79 -2.31 -0.53
CA ILE A 115 -17.03 -3.05 -0.22
C ILE A 115 -16.71 -4.52 0.10
N VAL A 116 -15.92 -5.18 -0.75
CA VAL A 116 -15.54 -6.59 -0.53
C VAL A 116 -14.68 -6.73 0.73
N GLY A 117 -13.74 -5.82 0.97
CA GLY A 117 -12.95 -5.77 2.19
C GLY A 117 -13.80 -5.65 3.45
N ALA A 118 -14.81 -4.77 3.43
CA ALA A 118 -15.75 -4.61 4.52
C ALA A 118 -16.59 -5.88 4.76
N ILE A 119 -17.08 -6.53 3.70
CA ILE A 119 -17.84 -7.79 3.79
C ILE A 119 -16.99 -8.87 4.44
N VAL A 120 -15.76 -9.06 3.97
CA VAL A 120 -14.84 -10.08 4.50
C VAL A 120 -14.50 -9.80 5.97
N ALA A 121 -14.27 -8.53 6.33
CA ALA A 121 -14.01 -8.15 7.71
C ALA A 121 -15.24 -8.35 8.63
N LEU A 122 -16.45 -8.11 8.12
CA LEU A 122 -17.70 -8.39 8.84
C LEU A 122 -17.89 -9.89 9.07
N VAL A 123 -17.54 -10.73 8.10
CA VAL A 123 -17.52 -12.19 8.24
C VAL A 123 -16.51 -12.60 9.31
N ALA A 124 -15.28 -12.07 9.26
CA ALA A 124 -14.26 -12.35 10.28
C ALA A 124 -14.71 -11.95 11.70
N ARG A 125 -15.35 -10.77 11.83
CA ARG A 125 -15.84 -10.29 13.12
C ARG A 125 -17.05 -11.08 13.65
N LYS A 126 -18.05 -11.36 12.80
CA LYS A 126 -19.33 -11.94 13.22
C LYS A 126 -19.35 -13.48 13.21
N ILE A 127 -18.71 -14.10 12.22
CA ILE A 127 -18.72 -15.56 12.03
C ILE A 127 -17.53 -16.20 12.72
N VAL A 128 -16.31 -15.70 12.45
CA VAL A 128 -15.06 -16.21 13.05
C VAL A 128 -14.87 -15.70 14.48
N LYS A 129 -15.69 -14.72 14.91
CA LYS A 129 -15.72 -14.14 16.26
C LYS A 129 -14.40 -13.46 16.66
N MET A 130 -13.69 -12.85 15.70
CA MET A 130 -12.51 -12.04 15.99
C MET A 130 -12.91 -10.78 16.78
N LYS A 131 -12.35 -10.60 17.97
CA LYS A 131 -12.68 -9.50 18.92
C LYS A 131 -11.79 -8.27 18.73
N ILE A 132 -11.61 -7.82 17.49
CA ILE A 132 -10.78 -6.65 17.19
C ILE A 132 -11.69 -5.46 16.83
N PRO A 133 -11.68 -4.37 17.62
CA PRO A 133 -12.61 -3.25 17.44
C PRO A 133 -12.48 -2.57 16.07
N VAL A 134 -11.25 -2.42 15.57
CA VAL A 134 -10.92 -1.70 14.33
C VAL A 134 -10.79 -2.60 13.11
N LEU A 135 -11.17 -3.88 13.21
CA LEU A 135 -10.99 -4.86 12.13
C LEU A 135 -11.68 -4.43 10.83
N VAL A 136 -12.96 -4.08 10.92
CA VAL A 136 -13.77 -3.69 9.76
C VAL A 136 -13.20 -2.45 9.06
N PRO A 137 -12.98 -1.30 9.74
CA PRO A 137 -12.41 -0.14 9.07
C PRO A 137 -11.01 -0.43 8.52
N CYS A 138 -10.11 -1.04 9.29
CA CYS A 138 -8.74 -1.25 8.81
C CYS A 138 -8.66 -2.22 7.62
N THR A 139 -9.39 -3.35 7.62
CA THR A 139 -9.41 -4.26 6.46
C THR A 139 -10.01 -3.60 5.22
N THR A 140 -11.04 -2.75 5.40
CA THR A 140 -11.62 -1.95 4.32
C THR A 140 -10.59 -0.99 3.73
N GLU A 141 -9.86 -0.28 4.59
CA GLU A 141 -8.81 0.66 4.21
C GLU A 141 -7.64 -0.05 3.51
N ILE A 142 -7.18 -1.20 4.02
CA ILE A 142 -6.09 -1.98 3.40
C ILE A 142 -6.51 -2.47 2.01
N ALA A 143 -7.76 -2.92 1.85
CA ALA A 143 -8.28 -3.34 0.54
C ALA A 143 -8.35 -2.17 -0.45
N GLY A 144 -8.77 -0.98 0.02
CA GLY A 144 -8.78 0.24 -0.79
C GLY A 144 -7.37 0.71 -1.19
N ALA A 145 -6.44 0.76 -0.22
CA ALA A 145 -5.04 1.09 -0.45
C ALA A 145 -4.39 0.13 -1.46
N SER A 146 -4.66 -1.17 -1.28
CA SER A 146 -4.22 -2.24 -2.17
C SER A 146 -4.75 -2.08 -3.60
N ALA A 147 -6.02 -1.69 -3.74
CA ALA A 147 -6.60 -1.46 -5.06
C ALA A 147 -5.90 -0.31 -5.78
N LEU A 148 -5.73 0.84 -5.11
CA LEU A 148 -5.06 2.01 -5.66
C LEU A 148 -3.60 1.74 -5.99
N SER A 149 -2.86 1.03 -5.14
CA SER A 149 -1.45 0.74 -5.40
C SER A 149 -1.27 -0.23 -6.57
N VAL A 150 -2.12 -1.24 -6.69
CA VAL A 150 -2.14 -2.16 -7.84
C VAL A 150 -2.52 -1.43 -9.13
N ILE A 151 -3.54 -0.54 -9.10
CA ILE A 151 -3.93 0.24 -10.29
C ILE A 151 -2.79 1.16 -10.69
N GLY A 152 -2.22 1.93 -9.76
CA GLY A 152 -1.14 2.87 -10.07
C GLY A 152 0.08 2.19 -10.67
N PHE A 153 0.54 1.07 -10.12
CA PHE A 153 1.64 0.31 -10.71
C PHE A 153 1.26 -0.38 -12.02
N SER A 154 0.02 -0.86 -12.17
CA SER A 154 -0.44 -1.43 -13.44
C SER A 154 -0.46 -0.39 -14.55
N VAL A 155 -0.91 0.83 -14.25
CA VAL A 155 -0.91 1.98 -15.17
C VAL A 155 0.51 2.42 -15.48
N ALA A 156 1.42 2.39 -14.52
CA ALA A 156 2.83 2.71 -14.75
C ALA A 156 3.49 1.74 -15.74
N ILE A 157 3.19 0.43 -15.64
CA ILE A 157 3.69 -0.59 -16.55
C ILE A 157 3.02 -0.49 -17.92
N ALA A 158 1.69 -0.34 -17.94
CA ALA A 158 0.90 -0.33 -19.17
C ALA A 158 1.00 0.99 -19.95
N GLY A 159 1.36 2.09 -19.29
CA GLY A 159 1.30 3.45 -19.85
C GLY A 159 -0.13 3.92 -20.15
N SER A 160 -1.16 3.20 -19.70
CA SER A 160 -2.56 3.45 -20.02
C SER A 160 -3.50 2.91 -18.94
N LEU A 161 -4.66 3.55 -18.81
CA LEU A 161 -5.79 3.08 -17.99
C LEU A 161 -6.69 2.06 -18.70
N SER A 162 -6.43 1.79 -19.99
CA SER A 162 -7.24 0.84 -20.77
C SER A 162 -7.11 -0.58 -20.24
N MET A 163 -8.24 -1.25 -20.01
CA MET A 163 -8.28 -2.66 -19.59
C MET A 163 -7.52 -3.56 -20.57
N ALA A 164 -7.66 -3.31 -21.88
CA ALA A 164 -7.01 -4.13 -22.89
C ALA A 164 -5.48 -4.07 -22.78
N VAL A 165 -4.93 -2.88 -22.53
CA VAL A 165 -3.48 -2.67 -22.40
C VAL A 165 -2.98 -3.23 -21.06
N ILE A 166 -3.73 -3.05 -19.98
CA ILE A 166 -3.40 -3.64 -18.68
C ILE A 166 -3.42 -5.17 -18.75
N GLN A 167 -4.41 -5.75 -19.44
CA GLN A 167 -4.49 -7.19 -19.67
C GLN A 167 -3.23 -7.71 -20.37
N THR A 168 -2.83 -7.10 -21.49
CA THR A 168 -1.68 -7.57 -22.26
C THR A 168 -0.35 -7.33 -21.55
N SER A 169 -0.18 -6.18 -20.90
CA SER A 169 1.11 -5.73 -20.37
C SER A 169 1.36 -6.17 -18.92
N VAL A 170 0.32 -6.41 -18.12
CA VAL A 170 0.44 -6.71 -16.68
C VAL A 170 -0.09 -8.12 -16.34
N ILE A 171 -1.24 -8.51 -16.90
CA ILE A 171 -1.91 -9.75 -16.51
C ILE A 171 -1.34 -10.93 -17.28
N SER A 172 -1.34 -10.86 -18.61
CA SER A 172 -0.84 -11.93 -19.49
C SER A 172 0.67 -12.15 -19.36
N THR A 173 1.44 -11.13 -18.98
CA THR A 173 2.88 -11.23 -18.68
C THR A 173 3.18 -11.84 -17.31
N GLY A 174 2.16 -12.01 -16.45
CA GLY A 174 2.32 -12.51 -15.09
C GLY A 174 2.80 -11.47 -14.07
N PHE A 175 3.03 -10.21 -14.48
CA PHE A 175 3.45 -9.15 -13.56
C PHE A 175 2.41 -8.85 -12.48
N ILE A 176 1.14 -9.20 -12.68
CA ILE A 176 0.13 -9.10 -11.63
C ILE A 176 0.50 -9.92 -10.37
N ALA A 177 1.15 -11.08 -10.53
CA ALA A 177 1.63 -11.89 -9.40
C ALA A 177 2.81 -11.21 -8.69
N LEU A 178 3.69 -10.55 -9.45
CA LEU A 178 4.75 -9.73 -8.88
C LEU A 178 4.19 -8.52 -8.12
N LEU A 179 3.19 -7.82 -8.69
CA LEU A 179 2.51 -6.71 -8.02
C LEU A 179 1.80 -7.17 -6.74
N PHE A 180 1.25 -8.39 -6.72
CA PHE A 180 0.72 -8.98 -5.49
C PHE A 180 1.80 -9.12 -4.42
N ILE A 181 2.97 -9.67 -4.75
CA ILE A 181 4.04 -9.85 -3.76
C ILE A 181 4.62 -8.49 -3.33
N LEU A 182 4.93 -7.59 -4.27
CA LEU A 182 5.52 -6.29 -4.00
C LEU A 182 4.61 -5.43 -3.10
N ASN A 183 3.34 -5.28 -3.47
CA ASN A 183 2.40 -4.48 -2.67
C ASN A 183 2.13 -5.11 -1.30
N THR A 184 2.05 -6.45 -1.22
CA THR A 184 1.92 -7.16 0.07
C THR A 184 3.07 -6.78 0.98
N MET A 185 4.30 -6.98 0.50
CA MET A 185 5.49 -6.72 1.30
C MET A 185 5.59 -5.25 1.66
N ALA A 186 5.30 -4.34 0.73
CA ALA A 186 5.37 -2.91 0.99
C ALA A 186 4.34 -2.42 2.02
N VAL A 187 3.17 -3.07 2.12
CA VAL A 187 2.14 -2.71 3.09
C VAL A 187 2.36 -3.40 4.45
N GLN A 188 2.84 -4.63 4.48
CA GLN A 188 2.92 -5.44 5.72
C GLN A 188 4.29 -5.40 6.41
N HIS A 189 5.36 -5.42 5.63
CA HIS A 189 6.73 -5.43 6.16
C HIS A 189 7.00 -4.26 7.10
N PRO A 190 6.50 -3.02 6.86
CA PRO A 190 6.80 -1.90 7.73
C PRO A 190 6.42 -2.14 9.20
N PHE A 191 5.22 -2.65 9.45
CA PHE A 191 4.80 -2.98 10.80
C PHE A 191 5.55 -4.20 11.35
N ASN A 192 5.70 -5.25 10.55
CA ASN A 192 6.34 -6.49 11.01
C ASN A 192 7.81 -6.28 11.39
N ALA A 193 8.53 -5.43 10.67
CA ALA A 193 9.92 -5.07 10.95
C ALA A 193 10.06 -4.07 12.10
N CYS A 194 9.01 -3.31 12.42
CA CYS A 194 8.99 -2.38 13.55
C CYS A 194 8.35 -2.97 14.82
N LEU A 195 7.93 -4.23 14.77
CA LEU A 195 7.20 -4.91 15.84
C LEU A 195 8.08 -5.07 17.09
N GLY A 196 7.55 -4.63 18.23
CA GLY A 196 8.20 -4.72 19.52
C GLY A 196 7.57 -3.74 20.53
N PRO A 197 8.01 -3.77 21.80
CA PRO A 197 7.52 -2.85 22.84
C PRO A 197 7.65 -1.37 22.46
N ASN A 198 8.64 -1.03 21.63
CA ASN A 198 8.91 0.35 21.18
C ASN A 198 8.40 0.59 19.75
N GLU A 199 7.26 0.01 19.34
CA GLU A 199 6.67 0.30 18.02
C GLU A 199 6.27 1.77 17.96
N LYS A 200 6.84 2.50 16.99
CA LYS A 200 6.58 3.92 16.80
C LYS A 200 6.07 4.18 15.39
N GLN A 201 4.92 4.85 15.28
CA GLN A 201 4.26 5.09 14.00
C GLN A 201 5.17 5.77 12.99
N THR A 202 5.94 6.77 13.41
CA THR A 202 6.86 7.51 12.53
C THR A 202 7.93 6.61 11.91
N ARG A 203 8.48 5.66 12.67
CA ARG A 203 9.44 4.67 12.17
C ARG A 203 8.78 3.73 11.17
N THR A 204 7.58 3.24 11.48
CA THR A 204 6.77 2.38 10.59
C THR A 204 6.44 3.09 9.27
N LEU A 205 6.04 4.37 9.29
CA LEU A 205 5.74 5.12 8.07
C LEU A 205 6.98 5.44 7.23
N LYS A 206 8.13 5.69 7.85
CA LYS A 206 9.42 5.85 7.15
C LYS A 206 9.81 4.56 6.41
N LEU A 207 9.61 3.40 7.04
CA LEU A 207 9.84 2.10 6.39
C LEU A 207 8.79 1.80 5.30
N ALA A 208 7.53 2.22 5.48
CA ALA A 208 6.51 2.12 4.45
C ALA A 208 6.86 2.94 3.20
N ALA A 209 7.37 4.17 3.38
CA ALA A 209 7.88 4.96 2.28
C ALA A 209 9.05 4.24 1.57
N SER A 210 10.00 3.70 2.34
CA SER A 210 11.14 2.96 1.77
C SER A 210 10.71 1.75 0.95
N THR A 211 9.85 0.90 1.50
CA THR A 211 9.35 -0.30 0.79
C THR A 211 8.45 0.04 -0.40
N GLY A 212 7.71 1.15 -0.33
CA GLY A 212 6.98 1.70 -1.48
C GLY A 212 7.92 2.18 -2.59
N PHE A 213 8.95 2.95 -2.27
CA PHE A 213 9.88 3.49 -3.26
C PHE A 213 10.78 2.43 -3.92
N ILE A 214 11.20 1.40 -3.20
CA ILE A 214 11.89 0.27 -3.82
C ILE A 214 10.95 -0.52 -4.74
N SER A 215 9.67 -0.65 -4.39
CA SER A 215 8.66 -1.26 -5.27
C SER A 215 8.45 -0.42 -6.54
N MET A 216 8.38 0.90 -6.40
CA MET A 216 8.37 1.84 -7.53
C MET A 216 9.61 1.70 -8.41
N ALA A 217 10.80 1.46 -7.83
CA ALA A 217 12.02 1.25 -8.61
C ALA A 217 11.91 -0.02 -9.48
N VAL A 218 11.45 -1.13 -8.90
CA VAL A 218 11.25 -2.38 -9.64
C VAL A 218 10.18 -2.22 -10.72
N VAL A 219 9.05 -1.60 -10.40
CA VAL A 219 7.96 -1.31 -11.36
C VAL A 219 8.45 -0.39 -12.48
N GLY A 220 9.28 0.60 -12.16
CA GLY A 220 9.88 1.50 -13.13
C GLY A 220 10.81 0.79 -14.12
N LEU A 221 11.59 -0.19 -13.66
CA LEU A 221 12.41 -1.03 -14.54
C LEU A 221 11.54 -1.87 -15.48
N ILE A 222 10.44 -2.42 -14.97
CA ILE A 222 9.48 -3.17 -15.79
C ILE A 222 8.83 -2.26 -16.83
N ALA A 223 8.39 -1.07 -16.44
CA ALA A 223 7.80 -0.07 -17.34
C ALA A 223 8.79 0.39 -18.43
N LEU A 224 10.07 0.57 -18.08
CA LEU A 224 11.12 0.88 -19.04
C LEU A 224 11.28 -0.24 -20.09
N LEU A 225 11.33 -1.49 -19.64
CA LEU A 225 11.46 -2.65 -20.54
C LEU A 225 10.21 -2.85 -21.40
N ALA A 226 9.02 -2.63 -20.85
CA ALA A 226 7.75 -2.82 -21.55
C ALA A 226 7.47 -1.71 -22.58
N SER A 227 7.83 -0.46 -22.29
CA SER A 227 7.55 0.68 -23.17
C SER A 227 8.54 0.85 -24.32
N GLY A 228 9.77 0.33 -24.19
CA GLY A 228 10.87 0.58 -25.13
C GLY A 228 11.33 2.05 -25.16
N ASN A 229 10.78 2.91 -24.29
CA ASN A 229 11.10 4.32 -24.24
C ASN A 229 12.11 4.59 -23.12
N SER A 230 13.35 4.91 -23.50
CA SER A 230 14.45 5.17 -22.56
C SER A 230 14.15 6.28 -21.56
N TRP A 231 13.27 7.23 -21.87
CA TRP A 231 12.91 8.30 -20.94
C TRP A 231 12.12 7.81 -19.71
N VAL A 232 11.47 6.64 -19.80
CA VAL A 232 10.78 6.00 -18.65
C VAL A 232 11.78 5.60 -17.56
N ALA A 233 13.09 5.54 -17.85
CA ALA A 233 14.15 5.32 -16.87
C ALA A 233 14.14 6.35 -15.71
N ILE A 234 13.46 7.49 -15.88
CA ILE A 234 13.25 8.44 -14.78
C ILE A 234 12.48 7.83 -13.59
N VAL A 235 11.54 6.91 -13.84
CA VAL A 235 10.74 6.25 -12.78
C VAL A 235 11.62 5.41 -11.85
N PRO A 236 12.43 4.45 -12.35
CA PRO A 236 13.31 3.68 -11.48
C PRO A 236 14.42 4.51 -10.84
N ILE A 237 14.91 5.57 -11.51
CA ILE A 237 15.89 6.49 -10.92
C ILE A 237 15.30 7.24 -9.72
N ILE A 238 14.12 7.87 -9.88
CA ILE A 238 13.46 8.58 -8.78
C ILE A 238 13.07 7.61 -7.66
N GLY A 239 12.54 6.43 -8.00
CA GLY A 239 12.23 5.39 -7.02
C GLY A 239 13.45 5.00 -6.19
N THR A 240 14.60 4.80 -6.83
CA THR A 240 15.85 4.44 -6.13
C THR A 240 16.38 5.57 -5.25
N LEU A 241 16.37 6.82 -5.75
CA LEU A 241 16.81 7.99 -4.97
C LEU A 241 15.91 8.21 -3.75
N ALA A 242 14.59 8.14 -3.92
CA ALA A 242 13.63 8.27 -2.84
C ALA A 242 13.71 7.11 -1.84
N TRP A 243 14.02 5.90 -2.31
CA TRP A 243 14.32 4.75 -1.46
C TRP A 243 15.55 4.99 -0.57
N LEU A 244 16.66 5.51 -1.12
CA LEU A 244 17.86 5.83 -0.33
C LEU A 244 17.57 6.85 0.77
N VAL A 245 16.81 7.90 0.46
CA VAL A 245 16.43 8.94 1.43
C VAL A 245 15.55 8.35 2.54
N SER A 246 14.54 7.57 2.17
CA SER A 246 13.58 6.99 3.13
C SER A 246 14.18 5.87 3.98
N VAL A 247 15.06 5.02 3.42
CA VAL A 247 15.74 3.98 4.19
C VAL A 247 16.73 4.60 5.18
N LYS A 248 17.44 5.67 4.79
CA LYS A 248 18.30 6.42 5.70
C LYS A 248 17.49 7.02 6.84
N ALA A 249 16.37 7.68 6.53
CA ALA A 249 15.49 8.26 7.56
C ALA A 249 14.94 7.19 8.53
N PHE A 250 14.68 5.97 8.05
CA PHE A 250 14.29 4.84 8.88
C PHE A 250 15.43 4.33 9.78
N ILE A 251 16.65 4.19 9.24
CA ILE A 251 17.83 3.79 10.01
C ILE A 251 18.12 4.82 11.10
N ASP A 252 18.13 6.12 10.76
CA ASP A 252 18.38 7.20 11.71
C ASP A 252 17.35 7.15 12.87
N ALA A 253 16.06 7.02 12.56
CA ALA A 253 15.00 6.87 13.58
C ALA A 253 15.20 5.62 14.45
N SER A 254 15.60 4.50 13.85
CA SER A 254 15.84 3.25 14.57
C SER A 254 17.04 3.38 15.51
N THR A 255 18.09 4.07 15.09
CA THR A 255 19.27 4.33 15.92
C THR A 255 18.98 5.29 17.07
N GLU A 256 18.17 6.33 16.83
CA GLU A 256 17.73 7.27 17.88
C GLU A 256 16.88 6.55 18.95
N ASP A 257 15.92 5.73 18.52
CA ASP A 257 15.08 4.96 19.44
C ASP A 257 15.93 3.97 20.25
N ALA A 258 16.89 3.28 19.62
CA ALA A 258 17.81 2.36 20.30
C ALA A 258 18.75 3.08 21.29
N ALA A 259 19.28 4.26 20.92
CA ALA A 259 20.13 5.07 21.80
C ALA A 259 19.37 5.55 23.04
N SER A 260 18.06 5.80 22.92
CA SER A 260 17.24 6.30 24.02
C SER A 260 17.07 5.32 25.19
N VAL A 261 17.25 4.02 24.94
CA VAL A 261 17.17 2.93 25.92
C VAL A 261 18.53 2.29 26.21
N ALA A 262 19.63 2.85 25.68
CA ALA A 262 20.97 2.28 25.80
C ALA A 262 21.45 2.12 27.26
N TRP A 263 20.94 2.95 28.18
CA TRP A 263 21.32 2.95 29.58
C TRP A 263 20.43 2.05 30.46
N SER A 264 19.17 1.84 30.08
CA SER A 264 18.19 1.05 30.86
C SER A 264 18.03 -0.38 30.33
N GLY A 265 18.27 -0.61 29.04
CA GLY A 265 17.97 -1.87 28.36
C GLY A 265 16.47 -2.22 28.33
N MET A 266 15.61 -1.36 28.88
CA MET A 266 14.17 -1.55 28.98
C MET A 266 13.43 -0.43 28.23
N PRO A 267 12.27 -0.73 27.61
CA PRO A 267 11.34 0.27 27.10
C PRO A 267 11.05 1.35 28.14
N LYS A 268 10.75 2.58 27.69
CA LYS A 268 10.35 3.65 28.62
C LYS A 268 9.03 3.26 29.29
N GLU A 269 8.78 3.70 30.53
CA GLU A 269 7.53 3.38 31.26
C GLU A 269 6.26 3.81 30.51
N GLU A 270 6.35 4.82 29.65
CA GLU A 270 5.27 5.27 28.77
C GLU A 270 4.95 4.28 27.63
N GLU A 271 5.84 3.32 27.38
CA GLU A 271 5.79 2.29 26.32
C GLU A 271 5.58 0.86 26.90
N LEU A 272 5.46 0.71 28.24
CA LEU A 272 5.16 -0.55 28.96
C LEU A 272 3.67 -0.70 29.27
#